data_AF-A0A127SG52-F1
#
_entry.id   AF-A0A127SG52-F1
#
_cell.length_a   1.000
_cell.length_b   1.000
_cell.length_c   1.000
_cell.angle_alpha   90.00
_cell.angle_beta   90.00
_cell.angle_gamma   90.00
#
_symmetry.space_group_name_H-M   'P 1'
#
loop_
_entity.id
_entity.type
_entity.pdbx_description
1 polymer ?
#
loop_
_entity_poly.entity_id
_entity_poly.type
_entity_poly.pdbx_seq_one_letter_code
_entity_poly.pdbx_strand_id
1 'polypeptide(L)'
;GNKTLADHGDLKKIGNSTPRYNFGLNLDAAWKGFDLKLFFQGTMKRDYMPGSGSTMFWGAVGYWQTNFFKPHLDYFRGEDTTNPLGANLGGYYPRPLENDRNRNPQTRYLQNAAYCRLKNVTLGYTLPKSLTEKFCVNNLRFFVSAENLFTITSLADTFDPETVGIGNWDGCTYPLSKTVSFGLSATF
;
A
#
# COMPACT_ATOMS: atom_id res chain seq x y z
N GLY A 1 33.17 13.62 -13.05
CA GLY A 1 32.95 12.29 -12.46
C GLY A 1 33.40 11.23 -13.42
N ASN A 2 34.39 10.44 -13.04
CA ASN A 2 35.03 9.43 -13.90
C ASN A 2 34.22 8.13 -14.09
N LYS A 3 32.96 8.08 -13.61
CA LYS A 3 32.05 6.92 -13.68
C LYS A 3 32.66 5.63 -13.11
N THR A 4 33.52 5.76 -12.12
CA THR A 4 34.13 4.62 -11.40
C THR A 4 33.36 4.32 -10.13
N LEU A 5 33.57 3.15 -9.52
CA LEU A 5 32.97 2.78 -8.22
C LEU A 5 33.35 3.74 -7.08
N ALA A 6 34.49 4.41 -7.19
CA ALA A 6 34.98 5.38 -6.20
C ALA A 6 34.63 6.84 -6.55
N ASP A 7 34.37 7.15 -7.82
CA ASP A 7 33.95 8.47 -8.30
C ASP A 7 32.85 8.30 -9.35
N HIS A 8 31.62 8.28 -8.86
CA HIS A 8 30.40 8.16 -9.67
C HIS A 8 29.96 9.49 -10.31
N GLY A 9 30.73 10.58 -10.14
CA GLY A 9 30.25 11.94 -10.44
C GLY A 9 29.19 12.40 -9.45
N ASP A 10 28.02 12.80 -9.94
CA ASP A 10 26.95 13.42 -9.12
C ASP A 10 26.01 12.38 -8.46
N LEU A 11 26.27 11.09 -8.66
CA LEU A 11 25.43 10.02 -8.12
C LEU A 11 25.79 9.74 -6.66
N LYS A 12 24.78 9.71 -5.80
CA LYS A 12 24.88 9.28 -4.40
C LYS A 12 23.84 8.20 -4.09
N LYS A 13 24.07 7.43 -3.03
CA LYS A 13 23.06 6.48 -2.54
C LYS A 13 21.87 7.26 -1.96
N ILE A 14 20.73 7.19 -2.64
CA ILE A 14 19.53 7.98 -2.29
C ILE A 14 18.48 7.19 -1.49
N GLY A 15 18.50 5.85 -1.51
CA GLY A 15 17.51 5.03 -0.82
C GLY A 15 17.91 3.57 -0.67
N ASN A 16 17.07 2.80 0.02
CA ASN A 16 17.23 1.36 0.18
C ASN A 16 15.88 0.62 0.04
N SER A 17 15.80 -0.28 -0.94
CA SER A 17 14.62 -1.11 -1.22
C SER A 17 14.45 -2.29 -0.28
N THR A 18 15.48 -2.66 0.49
CA THR A 18 15.39 -3.74 1.47
C THR A 18 14.47 -3.32 2.63
N PRO A 19 13.41 -4.10 2.95
CA PRO A 19 12.53 -3.81 4.08
C PRO A 19 13.31 -3.92 5.38
N ARG A 20 13.22 -2.88 6.22
CA ARG A 20 13.85 -2.81 7.54
C ARG A 20 12.81 -2.55 8.61
N TYR A 21 13.04 -3.14 9.79
CA TYR A 21 12.17 -3.04 10.95
C TYR A 21 10.76 -3.56 10.63
N ASN A 22 10.68 -4.83 10.26
CA ASN A 22 9.42 -5.55 10.12
C ASN A 22 8.87 -5.82 11.52
N PHE A 23 7.59 -5.57 11.72
CA PHE A 23 6.93 -5.79 13.00
C PHE A 23 5.57 -6.47 12.80
N GLY A 24 5.17 -7.18 13.84
CA GLY A 24 3.85 -7.77 13.99
C GLY A 24 3.37 -7.54 15.41
N LEU A 25 2.12 -7.10 15.57
CA LEU A 25 1.49 -6.89 16.86
C LEU A 25 0.19 -7.68 16.91
N ASN A 26 0.15 -8.67 17.81
CA ASN A 26 -1.05 -9.41 18.16
C ASN A 26 -1.63 -8.79 19.43
N LEU A 27 -2.87 -8.32 19.38
CA LEU A 27 -3.62 -7.85 20.53
C LEU A 27 -4.82 -8.76 20.74
N ASP A 28 -4.82 -9.44 21.88
CA ASP A 28 -5.92 -10.29 22.32
C ASP A 28 -6.53 -9.68 23.58
N ALA A 29 -7.83 -9.38 23.53
CA ALA A 29 -8.59 -8.87 24.66
C ALA A 29 -9.84 -9.73 24.87
N ALA A 30 -10.14 -10.06 26.12
CA ALA A 30 -11.33 -10.80 26.48
C ALA A 30 -12.03 -10.14 27.66
N TRP A 31 -13.33 -9.90 27.55
CA TRP A 31 -14.11 -9.28 28.61
C TRP A 31 -15.55 -9.78 28.62
N LYS A 32 -15.98 -10.39 29.73
CA LYS A 32 -17.37 -10.85 29.96
C LYS A 32 -18.01 -11.61 28.78
N GLY A 33 -17.24 -12.49 28.13
CA GLY A 33 -17.71 -13.28 26.97
C GLY A 33 -17.44 -12.63 25.61
N PHE A 34 -17.06 -11.35 25.55
CA PHE A 34 -16.51 -10.75 24.34
C PHE A 34 -15.04 -11.15 24.17
N ASP A 35 -14.68 -11.51 22.95
CA ASP A 35 -13.29 -11.73 22.53
C ASP A 35 -12.97 -10.81 21.36
N LEU A 36 -11.85 -10.10 21.45
CA LEU A 36 -11.35 -9.22 20.40
C LEU A 36 -9.91 -9.63 20.09
N LYS A 37 -9.66 -9.96 18.84
CA LYS A 37 -8.34 -10.25 18.31
C LYS A 37 -8.00 -9.29 17.20
N LEU A 38 -6.88 -8.58 17.32
CA LEU A 38 -6.37 -7.68 16.30
C LEU A 38 -4.95 -8.11 15.94
N PHE A 39 -4.69 -8.24 14.65
CA PHE A 39 -3.36 -8.53 14.13
C PHE A 39 -2.90 -7.42 13.20
N PHE A 40 -1.91 -6.65 13.63
CA PHE A 40 -1.24 -5.65 12.83
C PHE A 40 0.10 -6.19 12.32
N GLN A 41 0.41 -5.89 11.07
CA GLN A 41 1.70 -6.21 10.45
C GLN A 41 2.19 -5.02 9.64
N GLY A 42 3.49 -4.75 9.67
CA GLY A 42 4.04 -3.64 8.90
C GLY A 42 5.56 -3.65 8.76
N THR A 43 6.04 -2.70 7.98
CA THR A 43 7.46 -2.40 7.77
C THR A 43 7.68 -0.92 8.04
N MET A 44 8.55 -0.56 8.99
CA MET A 44 8.75 0.86 9.34
C MET A 44 9.66 1.61 8.37
N LYS A 45 10.57 0.93 7.67
CA LYS A 45 11.51 1.60 6.74
C LYS A 45 11.75 0.80 5.48
N ARG A 46 11.22 1.30 4.37
CA ARG A 46 11.46 0.76 3.03
C ARG A 46 11.35 1.91 2.04
N ASP A 47 12.38 2.15 1.25
CA ASP A 47 12.33 3.15 0.18
C ASP A 47 12.02 2.45 -1.14
N TYR A 48 11.16 3.02 -1.96
CA TYR A 48 10.83 2.48 -3.27
C TYR A 48 11.07 3.53 -4.35
N MET A 49 11.84 3.18 -5.37
CA MET A 49 11.99 4.01 -6.56
C MET A 49 11.21 3.36 -7.69
N PRO A 50 10.16 4.01 -8.22
CA PRO A 50 9.47 3.54 -9.40
C PRO A 50 10.45 3.44 -10.58
N GLY A 51 10.41 2.34 -11.33
CA GLY A 51 11.20 2.22 -12.55
C GLY A 51 10.75 3.25 -13.60
N SER A 52 11.64 3.55 -14.55
CA SER A 52 11.35 4.54 -15.61
C SER A 52 10.15 4.15 -16.48
N GLY A 53 9.86 2.86 -16.59
CA GLY A 53 8.71 2.30 -17.32
C GLY A 53 7.43 2.12 -16.48
N SER A 54 7.41 2.50 -15.20
CA SER A 54 6.27 2.26 -14.33
C SER A 54 5.05 3.12 -14.72
N THR A 55 4.09 2.52 -15.42
CA THR A 55 2.82 3.16 -15.84
C THR A 55 1.94 3.51 -14.63
N MET A 56 2.08 2.78 -13.53
CA MET A 56 1.33 3.01 -12.29
C MET A 56 1.79 4.28 -11.57
N PHE A 57 3.05 4.68 -11.71
CA PHE A 57 3.58 5.91 -11.10
C PHE A 57 3.64 7.10 -12.06
N TRP A 58 4.13 6.87 -13.28
CA TRP A 58 4.35 7.96 -14.25
C TRP A 58 3.14 8.19 -15.16
N GLY A 59 2.24 7.21 -15.23
CA GLY A 59 1.12 7.21 -16.14
C GLY A 59 1.51 6.93 -17.58
N ALA A 60 1.71 8.00 -18.35
CA ALA A 60 2.10 7.93 -19.75
C ALA A 60 3.62 7.85 -19.90
N VAL A 61 4.11 6.63 -20.09
CA VAL A 61 5.53 6.32 -20.26
C VAL A 61 5.96 6.15 -21.72
N GLY A 62 4.98 6.03 -22.64
CA GLY A 62 5.17 5.87 -24.08
C GLY A 62 3.82 5.77 -24.81
N TYR A 63 3.84 5.61 -26.14
CA TYR A 63 2.61 5.54 -26.95
C TYR A 63 1.76 4.30 -26.63
N TRP A 64 2.42 3.20 -26.31
CA TRP A 64 1.78 1.93 -25.96
C TRP A 64 1.75 1.75 -24.43
N GLN A 65 0.65 1.20 -23.90
CA GLN A 65 0.47 0.89 -22.48
C GLN A 65 0.49 2.12 -21.54
N THR A 66 -0.25 3.16 -21.89
CA THR A 66 -0.44 4.33 -21.02
C THR A 66 -1.66 4.17 -20.11
N ASN A 67 -1.50 4.49 -18.82
CA ASN A 67 -2.60 4.58 -17.86
C ASN A 67 -2.61 5.98 -17.23
N PHE A 68 -3.78 6.60 -17.08
CA PHE A 68 -3.88 7.89 -16.38
C PHE A 68 -4.75 7.73 -15.14
N PHE A 69 -4.15 7.94 -13.97
CA PHE A 69 -4.90 8.11 -12.72
C PHE A 69 -5.11 9.59 -12.45
N LYS A 70 -6.11 9.90 -11.61
CA LYS A 70 -6.41 11.27 -11.18
C LYS A 70 -5.17 12.03 -10.65
N PRO A 71 -4.25 11.42 -9.87
CA PRO A 71 -3.03 12.10 -9.42
C PRO A 71 -2.10 12.51 -10.56
N HIS A 72 -2.08 11.76 -11.67
CA HIS A 72 -1.23 12.08 -12.82
C HIS A 72 -1.65 13.36 -13.57
N LEU A 73 -2.84 13.91 -13.26
CA LEU A 73 -3.27 15.21 -13.80
C LEU A 73 -2.47 16.38 -13.21
N ASP A 74 -1.75 16.17 -12.10
CA ASP A 74 -0.82 17.15 -11.51
C ASP A 74 0.59 17.04 -12.11
N TYR A 75 0.66 17.12 -13.44
CA TYR A 75 1.92 17.17 -14.18
C TYR A 75 2.28 18.59 -14.56
N PHE A 76 3.58 18.81 -14.79
CA PHE A 76 4.12 20.09 -15.22
C PHE A 76 3.52 20.54 -16.58
N ARG A 77 2.98 21.75 -16.59
CA ARG A 77 2.43 22.43 -17.78
C ARG A 77 3.00 23.86 -17.86
N GLY A 78 3.60 24.20 -18.99
CA GLY A 78 4.14 25.55 -19.23
C GLY A 78 3.04 26.61 -19.32
N GLU A 79 3.40 27.88 -19.11
CA GLU A 79 2.49 29.02 -19.27
C GLU A 79 2.02 29.20 -20.72
N ASP A 80 2.81 28.71 -21.68
CA ASP A 80 2.57 28.72 -23.11
C ASP A 80 1.67 27.57 -23.60
N THR A 81 1.02 26.84 -22.68
CA THR A 81 0.26 25.65 -23.05
C THR A 81 -1.14 25.96 -23.58
N THR A 82 -1.52 25.34 -24.69
CA THR A 82 -2.90 25.29 -25.21
C THR A 82 -3.77 24.25 -24.50
N ASN A 83 -3.32 23.72 -23.36
CA ASN A 83 -4.00 22.64 -22.66
C ASN A 83 -5.26 23.16 -21.91
N PRO A 84 -6.41 22.49 -22.01
CA PRO A 84 -7.63 22.89 -21.29
C PRO A 84 -7.48 22.88 -19.74
N LEU A 85 -6.47 22.21 -19.20
CA LEU A 85 -6.16 22.17 -17.75
C LEU A 85 -5.31 23.37 -17.26
N GLY A 86 -4.95 24.30 -18.14
CA GLY A 86 -4.17 25.50 -17.81
C GLY A 86 -2.69 25.23 -17.48
N ALA A 87 -1.94 26.28 -17.16
CA ALA A 87 -0.54 26.19 -16.75
C ALA A 87 -0.39 25.57 -15.35
N ASN A 88 0.70 24.82 -15.14
CA ASN A 88 1.05 24.21 -13.86
C ASN A 88 2.59 24.10 -13.75
N LEU A 89 3.22 25.18 -13.27
CA LEU A 89 4.68 25.23 -13.11
C LEU A 89 5.18 24.43 -11.90
N GLY A 90 4.27 24.10 -10.95
CA GLY A 90 4.59 23.43 -9.69
C GLY A 90 4.28 21.93 -9.66
N GLY A 91 3.84 21.34 -10.78
CA GLY A 91 3.36 19.95 -10.81
C GLY A 91 4.35 18.95 -10.21
N TYR A 92 3.83 18.01 -9.41
CA TYR A 92 4.65 16.97 -8.83
C TYR A 92 5.27 16.09 -9.93
N TYR A 93 4.47 15.72 -10.94
CA TYR A 93 4.87 14.85 -12.05
C TYR A 93 5.51 15.63 -13.21
N PRO A 94 6.48 15.01 -13.92
CA PRO A 94 7.05 15.61 -15.11
C PRO A 94 6.04 15.57 -16.26
N ARG A 95 6.25 16.41 -17.28
CA ARG A 95 5.43 16.38 -18.49
C ARG A 95 5.46 14.97 -19.12
N PRO A 96 4.30 14.39 -19.46
CA PRO A 96 4.24 13.08 -20.10
C PRO A 96 4.81 13.20 -21.52
N LEU A 97 6.06 12.77 -21.68
CA LEU A 97 6.79 12.74 -22.92
C LEU A 97 7.30 11.33 -23.15
N GLU A 98 7.44 10.94 -24.41
CA GLU A 98 8.09 9.69 -24.80
C GLU A 98 9.63 9.80 -24.65
N ASN A 99 10.08 10.20 -23.46
CA ASN A 99 11.48 10.19 -23.05
C ASN A 99 11.60 9.88 -21.55
N ASP A 100 12.70 9.26 -21.16
CA ASP A 100 12.99 8.81 -19.80
C ASP A 100 13.92 9.75 -19.03
N ARG A 101 14.33 10.88 -19.64
CA ARG A 101 15.31 11.83 -19.06
C ARG A 101 14.92 12.29 -17.65
N ASN A 102 13.64 12.55 -17.43
CA ASN A 102 13.11 13.00 -16.14
C ASN A 102 12.69 11.87 -15.19
N ARG A 103 12.81 10.61 -15.63
CA ARG A 103 12.38 9.40 -14.92
C ARG A 103 13.57 8.60 -14.34
N ASN A 104 14.75 9.20 -14.35
CA ASN A 104 15.94 8.64 -13.71
C ASN A 104 15.78 8.66 -12.17
N PRO A 105 16.41 7.70 -11.45
CA PRO A 105 16.36 7.65 -9.98
C PRO A 105 16.84 8.96 -9.35
N GLN A 106 15.94 9.63 -8.62
CA GLN A 106 16.22 10.91 -7.96
C GLN A 106 15.41 11.08 -6.67
N THR A 107 15.88 11.92 -5.76
CA THR A 107 15.24 12.09 -4.44
C THR A 107 13.82 12.62 -4.49
N ARG A 108 13.43 13.34 -5.57
CA ARG A 108 12.08 13.91 -5.73
C ARG A 108 10.99 12.84 -5.84
N TYR A 109 11.30 11.71 -6.47
CA TYR A 109 10.35 10.63 -6.76
C TYR A 109 10.56 9.39 -5.90
N LEU A 110 11.54 9.44 -5.00
CA LEU A 110 11.77 8.36 -4.03
C LEU A 110 10.56 8.26 -3.11
N GLN A 111 9.87 7.14 -3.18
CA GLN A 111 8.69 6.86 -2.37
C GLN A 111 9.09 6.21 -1.05
N ASN A 112 8.36 6.53 0.00
CA ASN A 112 8.46 5.81 1.27
C ASN A 112 7.39 4.71 1.30
N ALA A 113 7.82 3.46 1.17
CA ALA A 113 7.00 2.25 1.22
C ALA A 113 6.88 1.68 2.64
N ALA A 114 7.06 2.52 3.68
CA ALA A 114 6.69 2.16 5.04
C ALA A 114 5.16 2.03 5.15
N TYR A 115 4.71 0.96 5.79
CA TYR A 115 3.29 0.70 5.96
C TYR A 115 2.98 -0.05 7.26
N CYS A 116 1.76 0.12 7.74
CA CYS A 116 1.15 -0.66 8.81
C CYS A 116 -0.24 -1.10 8.36
N ARG A 117 -0.51 -2.40 8.36
CA ARG A 117 -1.77 -2.99 7.90
C ARG A 117 -2.41 -3.79 9.02
N LEU A 118 -3.70 -3.59 9.24
CA LEU A 118 -4.54 -4.48 10.05
C LEU A 118 -4.90 -5.69 9.20
N LYS A 119 -4.16 -6.78 9.40
CA LYS A 119 -4.28 -8.02 8.63
C LYS A 119 -5.54 -8.78 9.00
N ASN A 120 -5.84 -8.89 10.29
CA ASN A 120 -7.03 -9.55 10.78
C ASN A 120 -7.60 -8.79 11.97
N VAL A 121 -8.91 -8.58 11.97
CA VAL A 121 -9.69 -8.24 13.16
C VAL A 121 -10.77 -9.28 13.33
N THR A 122 -10.86 -9.88 14.51
CA THR A 122 -11.94 -10.78 14.87
C THR A 122 -12.58 -10.29 16.15
N LEU A 123 -13.89 -10.02 16.09
CA LEU A 123 -14.71 -9.73 17.26
C LEU A 123 -15.68 -10.89 17.43
N GLY A 124 -15.57 -11.59 18.55
CA GLY A 124 -16.48 -12.64 18.95
C GLY A 124 -17.25 -12.30 20.22
N TYR A 125 -18.43 -12.91 20.35
CA TYR A 125 -19.19 -12.93 21.57
C TYR A 125 -19.66 -14.35 21.85
N THR A 126 -19.27 -14.85 23.02
CA THR A 126 -19.64 -16.15 23.54
C THR A 126 -20.78 -15.98 24.53
N LEU A 127 -21.92 -16.62 24.24
CA LEU A 127 -23.09 -16.55 25.11
C LEU A 127 -22.83 -17.26 26.45
N PRO A 128 -23.36 -16.73 27.56
CA PRO A 128 -23.22 -17.35 28.87
C PRO A 128 -23.99 -18.66 28.96
N LYS A 129 -23.42 -19.65 29.65
CA LYS A 129 -23.97 -21.01 29.80
C LYS A 129 -25.40 -21.04 30.32
N SER A 130 -25.76 -20.12 31.21
CA SER A 130 -27.12 -20.00 31.77
C SER A 130 -28.22 -19.78 30.72
N LEU A 131 -27.88 -19.21 29.55
CA LEU A 131 -28.81 -19.05 28.43
C LEU A 131 -28.74 -20.24 27.45
N THR A 132 -27.56 -20.81 27.21
CA THR A 132 -27.37 -21.88 26.24
C THR A 132 -27.79 -23.26 26.76
N GLU A 133 -27.73 -23.50 28.07
CA GLU A 133 -28.20 -24.74 28.71
C GLU A 133 -29.70 -24.99 28.47
N LYS A 134 -30.53 -23.95 28.37
CA LYS A 134 -31.96 -24.07 28.03
C LYS A 134 -32.22 -24.61 26.63
N PHE A 135 -31.24 -24.47 25.74
CA PHE A 135 -31.30 -24.94 24.36
C PHE A 135 -30.48 -26.21 24.12
N CYS A 136 -29.97 -26.86 25.19
CA CYS A 136 -29.08 -28.01 25.10
C CYS A 136 -27.81 -27.77 24.26
N VAL A 137 -27.26 -26.54 24.32
CA VAL A 137 -26.02 -26.17 23.60
C VAL A 137 -24.92 -25.87 24.63
N ASN A 138 -23.79 -26.57 24.52
CA ASN A 138 -22.65 -26.42 25.42
C ASN A 138 -21.90 -25.10 25.24
N ASN A 139 -21.75 -24.64 24.00
CA ASN A 139 -21.10 -23.36 23.70
C ASN A 139 -21.65 -22.76 22.40
N LEU A 140 -22.05 -21.49 22.44
CA LEU A 140 -22.52 -20.76 21.27
C LEU A 140 -21.74 -19.44 21.15
N ARG A 141 -20.91 -19.33 20.11
CA ARG A 141 -20.09 -18.16 19.82
C ARG A 141 -20.45 -17.59 18.46
N PHE A 142 -20.82 -16.32 18.45
CA PHE A 142 -20.93 -15.52 17.23
C PHE A 142 -19.61 -14.80 17.03
N PHE A 143 -19.11 -14.76 15.80
CA PHE A 143 -17.91 -14.01 15.48
C PHE A 143 -18.01 -13.31 14.14
N VAL A 144 -17.40 -12.15 14.07
CA VAL A 144 -17.19 -11.39 12.85
C VAL A 144 -15.69 -11.23 12.67
N SER A 145 -15.17 -11.71 11.55
CA SER A 145 -13.77 -11.53 11.18
C SER A 145 -13.66 -10.68 9.93
N ALA A 146 -12.74 -9.74 9.91
CA ALA A 146 -12.40 -8.99 8.72
C ALA A 146 -10.90 -9.04 8.44
N GLU A 147 -10.55 -9.14 7.16
CA GLU A 147 -9.17 -9.22 6.69
C GLU A 147 -8.82 -8.01 5.82
N ASN A 148 -7.57 -7.55 5.95
CA ASN A 148 -7.01 -6.40 5.22
C ASN A 148 -7.84 -5.11 5.33
N LEU A 149 -8.54 -4.92 6.45
CA LEU A 149 -9.54 -3.86 6.61
C LEU A 149 -8.94 -2.45 6.43
N PHE A 150 -7.73 -2.25 6.97
CA PHE A 150 -7.09 -0.95 7.05
C PHE A 150 -5.59 -1.02 6.79
N THR A 151 -5.07 -0.06 6.00
CA THR A 151 -3.64 0.10 5.70
C THR A 151 -3.27 1.57 5.83
N ILE A 152 -2.27 1.86 6.66
CA ILE A 152 -1.60 3.16 6.72
C ILE A 152 -0.33 3.04 5.88
N THR A 153 -0.17 3.91 4.89
CA THR A 153 1.03 3.97 4.05
C THR A 153 1.28 5.42 3.62
N SER A 154 2.55 5.77 3.40
CA SER A 154 2.95 7.02 2.75
C SER A 154 3.29 6.85 1.28
N LEU A 155 3.12 5.63 0.75
CA LEU A 155 3.33 5.32 -0.66
C LEU A 155 2.24 5.98 -1.51
N ALA A 156 2.59 6.39 -2.74
CA ALA A 156 1.62 6.90 -3.69
C ALA A 156 0.39 6.00 -3.81
N ASP A 157 -0.80 6.61 -3.82
CA ASP A 157 -2.12 5.93 -3.78
C ASP A 157 -2.34 4.93 -4.94
N THR A 158 -1.52 5.02 -5.99
CA THR A 158 -1.57 4.10 -7.13
C THR A 158 -0.90 2.75 -6.86
N PHE A 159 -0.23 2.58 -5.71
CA PHE A 159 0.45 1.35 -5.32
C PHE A 159 -0.06 0.76 -4.01
N ASP A 160 -0.09 -0.58 -3.96
CA ASP A 160 -0.18 -1.30 -2.69
C ASP A 160 1.25 -1.52 -2.14
N PRO A 161 1.57 -1.06 -0.92
CA PRO A 161 2.91 -1.20 -0.33
C PRO A 161 3.40 -2.65 -0.16
N GLU A 162 2.49 -3.63 -0.13
CA GLU A 162 2.87 -5.04 -0.08
C GLU A 162 3.27 -5.62 -1.44
N THR A 163 2.72 -5.07 -2.52
CA THR A 163 2.96 -5.55 -3.88
C THR A 163 3.90 -4.65 -4.68
N VAL A 164 4.33 -3.53 -4.09
CA VAL A 164 5.26 -2.60 -4.72
C VAL A 164 6.60 -3.28 -5.01
N GLY A 165 7.04 -3.21 -6.27
CA GLY A 165 8.23 -3.90 -6.77
C GLY A 165 8.06 -5.41 -7.00
N ILE A 166 6.83 -5.94 -6.94
CA ILE A 166 6.52 -7.33 -7.30
C ILE A 166 5.95 -7.35 -8.73
N GLY A 167 6.49 -8.24 -9.56
CA GLY A 167 6.09 -8.41 -10.97
C GLY A 167 6.87 -7.54 -11.96
N ASN A 168 6.82 -7.91 -13.24
CA ASN A 168 7.63 -7.32 -14.31
C ASN A 168 7.26 -5.87 -14.68
N TRP A 169 6.19 -5.30 -14.08
CA TRP A 169 5.63 -3.99 -14.43
C TRP A 169 5.50 -3.07 -13.21
N ASP A 170 6.40 -3.20 -12.23
CA ASP A 170 6.54 -2.27 -11.11
C ASP A 170 5.21 -2.02 -10.36
N GLY A 171 4.55 -3.06 -9.86
CA GLY A 171 3.34 -2.89 -9.04
C GLY A 171 2.00 -2.90 -9.77
N CYS A 172 1.96 -3.27 -11.07
CA CYS A 172 0.73 -3.68 -11.79
C CYS A 172 0.15 -5.00 -11.24
N THR A 173 -0.18 -5.01 -9.96
CA THR A 173 -0.69 -6.17 -9.22
C THR A 173 -1.89 -5.71 -8.43
N TYR A 174 -2.96 -6.51 -8.45
CA TYR A 174 -4.18 -6.18 -7.72
C TYR A 174 -3.90 -6.04 -6.22
N PRO A 175 -4.48 -5.01 -5.55
CA PRO A 175 -4.38 -4.89 -4.11
C PRO A 175 -5.10 -6.06 -3.45
N LEU A 176 -4.72 -6.35 -2.20
CA LEU A 176 -5.40 -7.38 -1.44
C LEU A 176 -6.86 -6.99 -1.18
N SER A 177 -7.77 -7.93 -1.45
CA SER A 177 -9.21 -7.75 -1.20
C SER A 177 -9.49 -7.62 0.30
N LYS A 178 -10.45 -6.75 0.62
CA LYS A 178 -11.03 -6.66 1.96
C LYS A 178 -12.12 -7.70 2.09
N THR A 179 -11.97 -8.61 3.03
CA THR A 179 -12.95 -9.67 3.27
C THR A 179 -13.59 -9.43 4.62
N VAL A 180 -14.93 -9.52 4.70
CA VAL A 180 -15.66 -9.53 5.97
C VAL A 180 -16.46 -10.82 6.01
N SER A 181 -16.29 -11.59 7.08
CA SER A 181 -16.92 -12.89 7.28
C SER A 181 -17.69 -12.88 8.59
N PHE A 182 -18.90 -13.41 8.55
CA PHE A 182 -19.76 -13.62 9.70
C PHE A 182 -19.85 -15.12 9.93
N GLY A 183 -19.62 -15.55 11.17
CA GLY A 183 -19.61 -16.96 11.52
C GLY A 183 -20.27 -17.23 12.85
N LEU A 184 -20.79 -18.46 12.97
CA LEU A 184 -21.35 -19.00 14.18
C LEU A 184 -20.66 -20.33 14.47
N SER A 185 -20.17 -20.47 15.69
CA SER A 185 -19.61 -21.71 16.20
C SER A 185 -20.52 -22.22 17.31
N ALA A 186 -21.13 -23.39 17.08
CA ALA A 186 -21.95 -24.08 18.04
C ALA A 186 -21.28 -25.41 18.42
N THR A 187 -21.23 -25.71 19.70
CA THR A 187 -20.77 -27.00 20.24
C THR A 187 -21.91 -27.60 21.07
N PHE A 188 -22.26 -28.85 20.77
CA PHE A 188 -23.33 -29.61 21.42
C PHE A 188 -22.83 -30.38 22.63
#